data_AF-A0A736QWX1-F1
#
_entry.id   AF-A0A736QWX1-F1
#
_cell.length_a   1.000
_cell.length_b   1.000
_cell.length_c   1.000
_cell.angle_alpha   90.00
_cell.angle_beta   90.00
_cell.angle_gamma   90.00
#
_symmetry.space_group_name_H-M   'P 1'
#
loop_
_entity.id
_entity.type
_entity.pdbx_description
1 polymer ?
#
loop_
_entity_poly.entity_id
_entity_poly.type
_entity_poly.pdbx_seq_one_letter_code
_entity_poly.pdbx_strand_id
1 'polypeptide(L)'
;MNKMMKWGLVSLLSLAVSGQAMAAFVLNGTRFIYEEGRKNTSFEVTNQADETFGGQVWIDNTTQGSSTVYMVPAPPFFKVRPKEKQIIRIMKTD
;
A
#
# COMPACT_ATOMS: atom_id res chain seq x y z
N MET A 1 -39.33 -2.33 23.60
CA MET A 1 -37.86 -2.33 23.78
C MET A 1 -37.38 -0.93 24.09
N ASN A 2 -36.82 -0.71 25.28
CA ASN A 2 -36.38 0.62 25.75
C ASN A 2 -35.26 1.17 24.85
N LYS A 3 -35.20 2.50 24.68
CA LYS A 3 -34.19 3.17 23.83
C LYS A 3 -32.76 2.73 24.18
N MET A 4 -32.45 2.61 25.47
CA MET A 4 -31.17 2.11 25.97
C MET A 4 -30.85 0.68 25.52
N MET A 5 -31.85 -0.21 25.49
CA MET A 5 -31.69 -1.60 25.05
C MET A 5 -31.42 -1.70 23.55
N LYS A 6 -32.00 -0.80 22.74
CA LYS A 6 -31.69 -0.71 21.31
C LYS A 6 -30.24 -0.28 21.06
N TRP A 7 -29.76 0.74 21.79
CA TRP A 7 -28.36 1.21 21.68
C TRP A 7 -27.35 0.16 22.14
N GLY A 8 -27.65 -0.55 23.22
CA GLY A 8 -26.84 -1.68 23.69
C GLY A 8 -26.74 -2.78 22.65
N LEU A 9 -27.88 -3.16 22.04
CA LEU A 9 -27.91 -4.18 21.00
C LEU A 9 -27.14 -3.74 19.74
N VAL A 10 -27.30 -2.49 19.30
CA VAL A 10 -26.54 -1.94 18.15
C VAL A 10 -25.03 -1.96 18.42
N SER A 11 -24.61 -1.57 19.62
CA SER A 11 -23.19 -1.57 20.00
C SER A 11 -22.61 -2.98 20.01
N LEU A 12 -23.34 -3.96 20.58
CA LEU A 12 -22.92 -5.36 20.59
C LEU A 12 -22.82 -5.94 19.18
N LEU A 13 -23.80 -5.64 18.30
CA LEU A 13 -23.74 -6.04 16.90
C LEU A 13 -22.56 -5.40 16.16
N SER A 14 -22.23 -4.12 16.40
CA SER A 14 -21.09 -3.49 15.75
C SER A 14 -19.75 -4.12 16.12
N LEU A 15 -19.57 -4.55 17.36
CA LEU A 15 -18.37 -5.26 17.80
C LEU A 15 -18.29 -6.66 17.19
N ALA A 16 -19.43 -7.37 17.11
CA ALA A 16 -19.51 -8.69 16.49
C ALA A 16 -19.18 -8.70 14.98
N VAL A 17 -19.36 -7.56 14.30
CA VAL A 17 -19.08 -7.40 12.86
C VAL A 17 -17.68 -6.80 12.60
N SER A 18 -16.94 -6.38 13.64
CA SER A 18 -15.57 -5.90 13.46
C SER A 18 -14.61 -7.05 13.12
N GLY A 19 -13.86 -6.91 12.02
CA GLY A 19 -12.85 -7.87 11.56
C GLY A 19 -11.42 -7.34 11.67
N GLN A 20 -10.44 -8.23 11.67
CA GLN A 20 -9.02 -7.84 11.63
C GLN A 20 -8.62 -7.45 10.20
N ALA A 21 -7.98 -6.29 10.06
CA ALA A 21 -7.33 -5.87 8.83
C ALA A 21 -5.85 -6.30 8.89
N MET A 22 -5.48 -7.30 8.09
CA MET A 22 -4.11 -7.82 8.00
C MET A 22 -3.41 -7.20 6.79
N ALA A 23 -2.21 -6.67 7.00
CA ALA A 23 -1.36 -6.14 5.94
C ALA A 23 0.04 -6.75 6.04
N ALA A 24 0.52 -7.36 4.96
CA ALA A 24 1.84 -7.97 4.92
C ALA A 24 2.96 -6.94 4.69
N PHE A 25 2.69 -5.93 3.84
CA PHE A 25 3.71 -4.99 3.40
C PHE A 25 3.67 -3.67 4.17
N VAL A 26 4.85 -3.23 4.62
CA VAL A 26 5.09 -1.92 5.20
C VAL A 26 6.06 -1.15 4.33
N LEU A 27 5.69 0.08 3.97
CA LEU A 27 6.56 0.99 3.22
C LEU A 27 7.41 1.82 4.19
N ASN A 28 8.64 2.18 3.78
CA ASN A 28 9.52 3.04 4.57
C ASN A 28 9.16 4.55 4.50
N GLY A 29 8.01 4.90 3.94
CA GLY A 29 7.52 6.26 3.83
C GLY A 29 6.08 6.32 3.35
N THR A 30 5.41 7.45 3.61
CA THR A 30 4.04 7.73 3.13
C THR A 30 4.02 8.64 1.90
N ARG A 31 5.16 9.26 1.58
CA ARG A 31 5.37 10.13 0.42
C ARG A 31 6.81 10.04 -0.03
N PHE A 32 7.02 10.01 -1.34
CA PHE A 32 8.33 10.01 -1.97
C PHE A 32 8.40 11.16 -2.96
N ILE A 33 9.42 12.01 -2.84
CA ILE A 33 9.62 13.17 -3.73
C ILE A 33 10.62 12.75 -4.81
N TYR A 34 10.24 12.96 -6.07
CA TYR A 34 11.15 12.81 -7.20
C TYR A 34 11.79 14.17 -7.47
N GLU A 35 13.08 14.30 -7.16
CA GLU A 35 13.84 15.53 -7.43
C GLU A 35 14.18 15.63 -8.92
N GLU A 36 13.94 16.81 -9.52
CA GLU A 36 14.30 17.07 -10.91
C GLU A 36 15.82 16.91 -11.14
N GLY A 37 16.21 16.36 -12.30
CA GLY A 37 17.60 16.06 -12.63
C GLY A 37 18.15 14.76 -12.02
N ARG A 38 17.43 14.10 -11.10
CA ARG A 38 17.76 12.74 -10.66
C ARG A 38 17.27 11.71 -11.67
N LYS A 39 18.02 10.59 -11.77
CA LYS A 39 17.65 9.45 -12.63
C LYS A 39 16.52 8.59 -12.07
N ASN A 40 16.37 8.56 -10.74
CA ASN A 40 15.32 7.82 -10.05
C ASN A 40 15.16 8.31 -8.61
N THR A 41 14.02 7.92 -8.03
CA THR A 41 13.81 7.83 -6.59
C THR A 41 13.49 6.37 -6.22
N SER A 42 13.48 6.00 -4.95
CA SER A 42 13.22 4.62 -4.54
C SER A 42 12.52 4.55 -3.20
N PHE A 43 11.76 3.47 -3.00
CA PHE A 43 11.17 3.13 -1.71
C PHE A 43 11.39 1.66 -1.38
N GLU A 44 11.31 1.34 -0.10
CA GLU A 44 11.46 -0.01 0.42
C GLU A 44 10.08 -0.56 0.81
N VAL A 45 9.83 -1.80 0.41
CA VAL A 45 8.69 -2.63 0.81
C VAL A 45 9.21 -3.73 1.72
N THR A 46 8.85 -3.70 3.00
CA THR A 46 9.18 -4.77 3.95
C THR A 46 7.98 -5.71 4.11
N ASN A 47 8.20 -7.02 3.98
CA ASN A 47 7.21 -8.01 4.34
C ASN A 47 7.30 -8.33 5.84
N GLN A 48 6.38 -7.79 6.64
CA GLN A 48 6.33 -8.03 8.07
C GLN A 48 5.52 -9.28 8.45
N ALA A 49 4.92 -9.98 7.48
CA ALA A 49 4.23 -11.23 7.72
C ALA A 49 5.21 -12.40 7.92
N ASP A 50 4.67 -13.55 8.32
CA ASP A 50 5.42 -14.79 8.48
C ASP A 50 5.37 -15.68 7.22
N GLU A 51 4.59 -15.27 6.21
CA GLU A 51 4.46 -15.92 4.91
C GLU A 51 5.14 -15.13 3.78
N THR A 52 5.40 -15.82 2.67
CA THR A 52 5.90 -15.17 1.45
C THR A 52 4.75 -14.53 0.68
N PHE A 53 4.89 -13.27 0.28
CA PHE A 53 3.91 -12.55 -0.51
C PHE A 53 4.48 -12.05 -1.85
N GLY A 54 3.59 -11.88 -2.82
CA GLY A 54 3.84 -11.16 -4.07
C GLY A 54 3.36 -9.71 -3.97
N GLY A 55 4.10 -8.78 -4.57
CA GLY A 55 3.73 -7.37 -4.65
C GLY A 55 3.64 -6.90 -6.09
N GLN A 56 2.66 -6.05 -6.37
CA GLN A 56 2.52 -5.35 -7.64
C GLN A 56 2.52 -3.84 -7.38
N VAL A 57 3.22 -3.09 -8.24
CA VAL A 57 3.30 -1.63 -8.17
C VAL A 57 2.95 -1.06 -9.54
N TRP A 58 2.04 -0.09 -9.54
CA TRP A 58 1.72 0.76 -10.68
C TRP A 58 1.66 2.21 -10.22
N ILE A 59 1.75 3.14 -11.17
CA ILE A 59 1.64 4.56 -10.92
C ILE A 59 0.39 5.03 -11.64
N ASP A 60 -0.46 5.75 -10.93
CA ASP A 60 -1.67 6.35 -11.49
C ASP A 60 -1.57 7.87 -11.44
N ASN A 61 -2.15 8.53 -12.44
CA ASN A 61 -2.23 9.98 -12.46
C ASN A 61 -3.57 10.39 -11.84
N THR A 62 -3.51 11.12 -10.72
CA THR A 62 -4.72 11.50 -9.97
C THR A 62 -5.38 12.78 -10.48
N THR A 63 -4.71 13.55 -11.36
CA THR A 63 -5.18 14.86 -11.84
C THR A 63 -5.40 14.92 -13.35
N GLN A 64 -4.73 14.05 -14.12
CA GLN A 64 -4.89 13.92 -15.58
C GLN A 64 -5.30 12.48 -15.93
N GLY A 65 -5.82 12.27 -17.14
CA GLY A 65 -6.18 10.92 -17.61
C GLY A 65 -4.99 9.95 -17.59
N SER A 66 -5.28 8.65 -17.45
CA SER A 66 -4.27 7.59 -17.28
C SER A 66 -3.22 7.50 -18.40
N SER A 67 -3.45 8.14 -19.55
CA SER A 67 -2.52 8.21 -20.68
C SER A 67 -1.30 9.13 -20.46
N THR A 68 -1.18 9.80 -19.30
CA THR A 68 -0.15 10.82 -19.02
C THR A 68 0.82 10.43 -17.90
N VAL A 69 1.04 9.13 -17.68
CA VAL A 69 2.02 8.63 -16.68
C VAL A 69 3.36 8.40 -17.37
N TYR A 70 4.36 9.24 -17.06
CA TYR A 70 5.75 9.13 -17.57
C TYR A 70 6.73 8.61 -16.50
N MET A 71 6.23 7.79 -15.58
CA MET A 71 7.03 7.18 -14.52
C MET A 71 6.79 5.68 -14.48
N VAL A 72 7.87 4.91 -14.32
CA VAL A 72 7.81 3.45 -14.30
C VAL A 72 8.42 2.91 -13.00
N PRO A 73 7.69 2.06 -12.25
CA PRO A 73 8.25 1.32 -11.13
C PRO A 73 9.03 0.10 -11.62
N ALA A 74 10.17 -0.18 -10.98
CA ALA A 74 11.00 -1.35 -11.27
C ALA A 74 11.51 -2.02 -9.97
N PRO A 75 11.25 -3.33 -9.78
CA PRO A 75 10.35 -4.18 -10.57
C PRO A 75 8.86 -3.82 -10.35
N PRO A 76 7.98 -3.96 -11.36
CA PRO A 76 6.54 -3.73 -11.21
C PRO A 76 5.81 -4.91 -10.54
N PHE A 77 6.43 -6.10 -10.53
CA PHE A 77 5.91 -7.31 -9.89
C PHE A 77 7.08 -8.08 -9.26
N PHE A 78 6.95 -8.49 -8.01
CA PHE A 78 8.04 -9.10 -7.24
C PHE A 78 7.52 -10.03 -6.14
N LYS A 79 8.43 -10.80 -5.53
CA LYS A 79 8.16 -11.70 -4.39
C LYS A 79 9.07 -11.33 -3.22
N VAL A 80 8.51 -11.30 -2.01
CA VAL A 80 9.26 -11.00 -0.77
C VAL A 80 9.03 -12.11 0.24
N ARG A 81 10.12 -12.75 0.70
CA ARG A 81 10.08 -13.76 1.75
C ARG A 81 9.70 -13.14 3.11
N PRO A 82 9.35 -13.95 4.12
CA PRO A 82 9.03 -13.46 5.46
C PRO A 82 10.17 -12.59 6.00
N LYS A 83 9.82 -11.44 6.59
CA LYS A 83 10.74 -10.46 7.20
C LYS A 83 11.81 -9.89 6.27
N GLU A 84 11.71 -10.11 4.95
CA GLU A 84 12.62 -9.55 3.95
C GLU A 84 12.09 -8.23 3.35
N LYS A 85 12.96 -7.60 2.55
CA LYS A 85 12.77 -6.28 1.97
C LYS A 85 12.93 -6.32 0.46
N GLN A 86 12.11 -5.56 -0.25
CA GLN A 86 12.23 -5.28 -1.67
C GLN A 86 12.38 -3.77 -1.89
N ILE A 87 13.38 -3.37 -2.67
CA ILE A 87 13.53 -2.00 -3.11
C ILE A 87 12.85 -1.83 -4.47
N ILE A 88 11.99 -0.82 -4.58
CA ILE A 88 11.32 -0.42 -5.82
C ILE A 88 11.91 0.91 -6.26
N ARG A 89 12.36 0.97 -7.50
CA ARG A 89 12.87 2.19 -8.14
C ARG A 89 11.78 2.82 -8.98
N ILE A 90 11.57 4.12 -8.84
CA ILE A 90 10.72 4.91 -9.72
C ILE A 90 11.62 5.72 -10.63
N MET A 91 11.49 5.50 -11.93
CA MET A 91 12.26 6.17 -12.98
C MET A 91 11.32 7.01 -13.82
N LYS A 92 11.73 8.23 -14.17
CA LYS A 92 11.09 8.97 -15.26
C LYS A 92 11.43 8.28 -16.58
N THR A 93 10.42 8.08 -17.43
CA THR A 93 10.62 7.67 -18.82
C THR A 93 10.59 8.93 -19.68
N ASP A 94 11.57 9.06 -20.58
CA ASP A 94 11.63 10.15 -21.55
C ASP A 94 10.55 10.02 -22.64
#